data_AF-A0AAW9JZ52-F1
#
_entry.id   AF-A0AAW9JZ52-F1
#
_cell.length_a   1.000
_cell.length_b   1.000
_cell.length_c   1.000
_cell.angle_alpha   90.00
_cell.angle_beta   90.00
_cell.angle_gamma   90.00
#
_symmetry.space_group_name_H-M   'P 1'
#
loop_
_entity.id
_entity.type
_entity.pdbx_description
1 polymer ?
#
loop_
_entity_poly.entity_id
_entity_poly.type
_entity_poly.pdbx_seq_one_letter_code
_entity_poly.pdbx_strand_id
1 'polypeptide(L)'
;MGDGKISDNIITIMSKNVFRFSEYWYSNYIVKSLTKKAEDRTIYIEKYRGPIVSTITNGIKAIDSKRIDADSYLKMGRDHFYLGLSLVEMEKNQVLMEQAIFDFLQIEKNQNNAAITDKEINEYLLEFRQLNNTVTPLIIEGYLEAAKESKSER
;
A
#
# COMPACT_ATOMS: atom_id res chain seq x y z
N MET A 1 13.71 31.01 -2.48
CA MET A 1 13.88 29.97 -1.44
C MET A 1 12.87 28.89 -1.76
N GLY A 2 13.36 27.80 -2.34
CA GLY A 2 12.53 26.71 -2.87
C GLY A 2 12.47 25.58 -1.86
N ASP A 3 11.37 25.50 -1.13
CA ASP A 3 10.97 24.33 -0.35
C ASP A 3 9.86 23.57 -1.11
N GLY A 4 10.08 23.33 -2.41
CA GLY A 4 9.31 22.31 -3.13
C GLY A 4 9.72 20.97 -2.53
N LYS A 5 8.78 20.23 -1.93
CA LYS A 5 9.12 19.00 -1.22
C LYS A 5 9.72 18.06 -2.25
N ILE A 6 10.91 17.55 -1.96
CA ILE A 6 11.65 16.66 -2.86
C ILE A 6 10.78 15.43 -3.24
N SER A 7 9.79 15.05 -2.43
CA SER A 7 8.82 13.99 -2.75
C SER A 7 7.67 14.36 -3.70
N ASP A 8 7.43 15.64 -4.04
CA ASP A 8 6.25 16.08 -4.82
C ASP A 8 6.21 15.49 -6.25
N ASN A 9 7.39 15.35 -6.88
CA ASN A 9 7.52 14.68 -8.18
C ASN A 9 7.13 13.20 -8.11
N ILE A 10 7.59 12.50 -7.06
CA ILE A 10 7.27 11.09 -6.85
C ILE A 10 5.79 10.91 -6.51
N ILE A 11 5.21 11.76 -5.67
CA ILE A 11 3.77 11.76 -5.38
C ILE A 11 2.98 11.91 -6.68
N THR A 12 3.40 12.82 -7.56
CA THR A 12 2.76 13.02 -8.87
C THR A 12 2.88 11.77 -9.75
N ILE A 13 4.06 11.14 -9.82
CA ILE A 13 4.31 9.92 -10.59
C ILE A 13 3.46 8.77 -10.05
N MET A 14 3.47 8.54 -8.74
CA MET A 14 2.71 7.48 -8.08
C MET A 14 1.20 7.69 -8.26
N SER A 15 0.72 8.93 -8.15
CA SER A 15 -0.70 9.26 -8.38
C SER A 15 -1.13 8.96 -9.82
N LYS A 16 -0.33 9.40 -10.80
CA LYS A 16 -0.61 9.14 -12.24
C LYS A 16 -0.55 7.65 -12.58
N ASN A 17 0.27 6.89 -11.87
CA ASN A 17 0.51 5.49 -12.12
C ASN A 17 -0.17 4.55 -11.11
N VAL A 18 -1.11 5.04 -10.29
CA VAL A 18 -1.66 4.24 -9.16
C VAL A 18 -2.19 2.88 -9.60
N PHE A 19 -2.86 2.81 -10.75
CA PHE A 19 -3.32 1.54 -11.32
C PHE A 19 -2.18 0.66 -11.80
N ARG A 20 -1.21 1.20 -12.56
CA ARG A 20 -0.03 0.45 -13.05
C ARG A 20 0.79 -0.09 -11.88
N PHE A 21 0.99 0.71 -10.85
CA PHE A 21 1.68 0.32 -9.63
C PHE A 21 0.91 -0.75 -8.85
N SER A 22 -0.41 -0.60 -8.70
CA SER A 22 -1.26 -1.62 -8.03
C SER A 22 -1.15 -2.99 -8.71
N GLU A 23 -1.22 -3.02 -10.04
CA GLU A 23 -1.04 -4.26 -10.83
C GLU A 23 0.38 -4.82 -10.70
N TYR A 24 1.39 -3.94 -10.71
CA TYR A 24 2.79 -4.33 -10.55
C TYR A 24 3.04 -4.97 -9.19
N TRP A 25 2.61 -4.32 -8.10
CA TRP A 25 2.75 -4.82 -6.74
C TRP A 25 2.09 -6.18 -6.57
N TYR A 26 0.85 -6.31 -7.05
CA TYR A 26 0.14 -7.58 -6.98
C TYR A 26 0.87 -8.70 -7.73
N SER A 27 1.17 -8.48 -9.02
CA SER A 27 1.73 -9.50 -9.90
C SER A 27 3.11 -9.96 -9.44
N ASN A 28 3.88 -9.07 -8.81
CA ASN A 28 5.28 -9.33 -8.47
C ASN A 28 5.51 -9.77 -7.02
N TYR A 29 4.65 -9.39 -6.08
CA TYR A 29 4.89 -9.61 -4.65
C TYR A 29 3.77 -10.39 -3.97
N ILE A 30 2.51 -10.14 -4.35
CA ILE A 30 1.36 -10.80 -3.73
C ILE A 30 1.11 -12.17 -4.36
N VAL A 31 0.98 -12.26 -5.69
CA VAL A 31 0.78 -13.56 -6.39
C VAL A 31 1.89 -14.55 -6.09
N LYS A 32 3.14 -14.08 -5.99
CA LYS A 32 4.31 -14.94 -5.72
C LYS A 32 4.35 -15.45 -4.27
N SER A 33 3.65 -14.80 -3.35
CA SER A 33 3.63 -15.17 -1.93
C SER A 33 2.38 -15.94 -1.51
N LEU A 34 1.33 -15.93 -2.34
CA LEU A 34 0.13 -16.71 -2.11
C LEU A 34 0.36 -18.19 -2.47
N THR A 35 -0.08 -19.10 -1.60
CA THR A 35 -0.06 -20.55 -1.86
C THR A 35 -0.98 -20.91 -3.05
N LYS A 36 -0.78 -22.09 -3.67
CA LYS A 36 -1.57 -22.62 -4.81
C LYS A 36 -3.10 -22.49 -4.70
N LYS A 37 -3.68 -22.27 -3.51
CA LYS A 37 -5.12 -22.00 -3.33
C LYS A 37 -5.57 -20.61 -3.78
N ALA A 38 -4.66 -19.68 -4.05
CA ALA A 38 -4.97 -18.36 -4.61
C ALA A 38 -4.93 -18.31 -6.15
N GLU A 39 -4.84 -19.46 -6.81
CA GLU A 39 -4.96 -19.58 -8.27
C GLU A 39 -6.34 -19.17 -8.80
N ASP A 40 -7.31 -18.90 -7.92
CA ASP A 40 -8.59 -18.31 -8.28
C ASP A 40 -8.45 -16.79 -8.54
N ARG A 41 -7.77 -16.45 -9.65
CA ARG A 41 -7.59 -15.09 -10.19
C ARG A 41 -8.88 -14.25 -10.20
N THR A 42 -10.03 -14.90 -10.30
CA THR A 42 -11.36 -14.29 -10.33
C THR A 42 -11.68 -13.56 -9.03
N ILE A 43 -11.41 -14.19 -7.88
CA ILE A 43 -11.64 -13.60 -6.55
C ILE A 43 -10.73 -12.38 -6.34
N TYR A 44 -9.51 -12.41 -6.86
CA TYR A 44 -8.59 -11.28 -6.79
C TYR A 44 -9.10 -10.07 -7.59
N ILE A 45 -9.49 -10.28 -8.85
CA ILE A 45 -9.97 -9.20 -9.73
C ILE A 45 -11.25 -8.57 -9.16
N GLU A 46 -12.17 -9.39 -8.63
CA GLU A 46 -13.46 -8.92 -8.16
C GLU A 46 -13.42 -8.34 -6.73
N LYS A 47 -12.61 -8.91 -5.83
CA LYS A 47 -12.64 -8.55 -4.40
C LYS A 47 -11.43 -7.77 -3.90
N TYR A 48 -10.26 -7.91 -4.53
CA TYR A 48 -9.01 -7.33 -4.01
C TYR A 48 -8.54 -6.09 -4.77
N ARG A 49 -8.79 -6.01 -6.08
CA ARG A 49 -8.30 -4.91 -6.91
C ARG A 49 -8.76 -3.53 -6.44
N GLY A 50 -10.05 -3.39 -6.14
CA GLY A 50 -10.63 -2.14 -5.64
C GLY A 50 -10.02 -1.71 -4.31
N PRO A 51 -10.03 -2.57 -3.28
CA PRO A 51 -9.38 -2.29 -2.00
C PRO A 51 -7.88 -1.95 -2.12
N ILE A 52 -7.12 -2.66 -2.96
CA ILE A 52 -5.68 -2.39 -3.16
C ILE A 52 -5.45 -0.99 -3.73
N VAL A 53 -6.18 -0.62 -4.78
CA VAL A 53 -6.07 0.71 -5.39
C VAL A 53 -6.46 1.79 -4.38
N SER A 54 -7.52 1.56 -3.60
CA SER A 54 -7.95 2.49 -2.54
C SER A 54 -6.88 2.66 -1.46
N THR A 55 -6.29 1.56 -0.99
CA THR A 55 -5.22 1.55 0.00
C THR A 55 -4.01 2.35 -0.47
N ILE A 56 -3.54 2.09 -1.68
CA ILE A 56 -2.40 2.81 -2.26
C ILE A 56 -2.73 4.29 -2.44
N THR A 57 -3.93 4.61 -2.96
CA THR A 57 -4.38 6.00 -3.13
C THR A 57 -4.41 6.75 -1.82
N ASN A 58 -4.91 6.13 -0.75
CA ASN A 58 -4.97 6.73 0.58
C ASN A 58 -3.56 6.94 1.15
N GLY A 59 -2.64 5.99 0.96
CA GLY A 59 -1.23 6.15 1.32
C GLY A 59 -0.58 7.34 0.62
N ILE A 60 -0.74 7.45 -0.71
CA ILE A 60 -0.19 8.58 -1.49
C ILE A 60 -0.77 9.92 -0.99
N LYS A 61 -2.09 10.00 -0.79
CA LYS A 61 -2.75 11.21 -0.27
C LYS A 61 -2.29 11.56 1.14
N ALA A 62 -2.04 10.58 2.00
CA ALA A 62 -1.57 10.81 3.35
C ALA A 62 -0.13 11.37 3.37
N ILE A 63 0.74 10.88 2.48
CA ILE A 63 2.10 11.43 2.31
C ILE A 63 2.05 12.87 1.77
N ASP A 64 1.21 13.11 0.76
CA ASP A 64 1.05 14.41 0.10
C ASP A 64 0.52 15.48 1.07
N SER A 65 -0.64 15.19 1.68
CA SER A 65 -1.36 16.10 2.55
C SER A 65 -0.82 16.17 3.99
N LYS A 66 0.04 15.23 4.39
CA LYS A 66 0.47 14.99 5.78
C LYS A 66 -0.71 14.83 6.75
N ARG A 67 -1.87 14.37 6.25
CA ARG A 67 -3.08 14.09 7.04
C ARG A 67 -3.44 12.63 6.92
N ILE A 68 -3.82 12.05 8.06
CA ILE A 68 -4.25 10.66 8.15
C ILE A 68 -5.77 10.66 8.29
N ASP A 69 -6.44 9.96 7.40
CA ASP A 69 -7.84 9.61 7.53
C ASP A 69 -7.95 8.30 8.32
N ALA A 70 -8.17 8.41 9.63
CA ALA A 70 -8.15 7.25 10.53
C ALA A 70 -9.18 6.19 10.13
N ASP A 71 -10.36 6.60 9.68
CA ASP A 71 -11.45 5.71 9.28
C ASP A 71 -11.05 4.82 8.09
N SER A 72 -10.30 5.38 7.13
CA SER A 72 -9.76 4.63 6.01
C SER A 72 -8.80 3.52 6.44
N TYR A 73 -7.96 3.76 7.46
CA TYR A 73 -6.99 2.77 7.95
C TYR A 73 -7.64 1.73 8.87
N LEU A 74 -8.61 2.13 9.70
CA LEU A 74 -9.46 1.19 10.44
C LEU A 74 -10.20 0.26 9.47
N LYS A 75 -10.83 0.82 8.43
CA LYS A 75 -11.50 0.03 7.38
C LYS A 75 -10.52 -0.93 6.69
N MET A 76 -9.30 -0.49 6.38
CA MET A 76 -8.28 -1.35 5.79
C MET A 76 -7.96 -2.57 6.68
N GLY A 77 -7.88 -2.36 8.00
CA GLY A 77 -7.75 -3.44 8.98
C GLY A 77 -8.89 -4.46 8.92
N ARG A 78 -10.14 -3.97 8.89
CA ARG A 78 -11.34 -4.82 8.76
C ARG A 78 -11.33 -5.60 7.45
N ASP A 79 -11.00 -4.92 6.34
CA ASP A 79 -10.89 -5.55 5.02
C ASP A 79 -9.86 -6.69 5.06
N HIS A 80 -8.65 -6.47 5.63
CA HIS A 80 -7.65 -7.54 5.78
C HIS A 80 -8.17 -8.75 6.57
N PHE A 81 -8.93 -8.54 7.64
CA PHE A 81 -9.55 -9.62 8.41
C PHE A 81 -10.54 -10.43 7.56
N TYR A 82 -11.48 -9.77 6.87
CA TYR A 82 -12.47 -10.46 6.02
C TYR A 82 -11.86 -11.12 4.80
N LEU A 83 -10.70 -10.64 4.36
CA LEU A 83 -9.88 -11.27 3.32
C LEU A 83 -9.11 -12.50 3.85
N GLY A 84 -9.14 -12.77 5.16
CA GLY A 84 -8.53 -13.93 5.79
C GLY A 84 -7.02 -13.80 6.00
N LEU A 85 -6.47 -12.59 5.92
CA LEU A 85 -5.06 -12.34 6.20
C LEU A 85 -4.79 -12.44 7.70
N SER A 86 -3.66 -13.01 8.07
CA SER A 86 -3.10 -12.91 9.42
C SER A 86 -2.36 -11.59 9.62
N LEU A 87 -2.19 -11.17 10.88
CA LEU A 87 -1.36 -9.99 11.20
C LEU A 87 0.08 -10.13 10.68
N VAL A 88 0.65 -11.35 10.73
CA VAL A 88 1.99 -11.63 10.19
C VAL A 88 2.05 -11.43 8.68
N GLU A 89 1.01 -11.84 7.95
CA GLU A 89 0.92 -11.59 6.50
C GLU A 89 0.75 -10.11 6.19
N MET A 90 0.02 -9.36 7.02
CA MET A 90 -0.10 -7.91 6.88
C MET A 90 1.24 -7.21 7.06
N GLU A 91 2.01 -7.52 8.10
CA GLU A 91 3.36 -6.98 8.32
C GLU A 91 4.30 -7.32 7.16
N LYS A 92 4.28 -8.58 6.69
CA LYS A 92 5.06 -8.98 5.52
C LYS A 92 4.68 -8.17 4.28
N ASN A 93 3.39 -7.95 4.05
CA ASN A 93 2.91 -7.18 2.91
C ASN A 93 3.33 -5.70 2.97
N GLN A 94 3.49 -5.11 4.17
CA GLN A 94 4.03 -3.76 4.32
C GLN A 94 5.48 -3.66 3.83
N VAL A 95 6.33 -4.61 4.24
CA VAL A 95 7.74 -4.67 3.77
C VAL A 95 7.80 -4.89 2.25
N LEU A 96 6.96 -5.77 1.72
CA LEU A 96 6.89 -6.02 0.28
C LEU A 96 6.38 -4.80 -0.50
N MET A 97 5.48 -4.00 0.06
CA MET A 97 5.01 -2.75 -0.55
C MET A 97 6.14 -1.74 -0.67
N GLU A 98 6.94 -1.57 0.38
CA GLU A 98 8.10 -0.66 0.34
C GLU A 98 9.08 -1.06 -0.76
N GLN A 99 9.40 -2.35 -0.85
CA GLN A 99 10.26 -2.88 -1.92
C GLN A 99 9.64 -2.65 -3.30
N ALA A 100 8.34 -2.87 -3.45
CA ALA A 100 7.64 -2.64 -4.71
C ALA A 100 7.65 -1.17 -5.13
N ILE A 101 7.49 -0.23 -4.20
CA ILE A 101 7.59 1.21 -4.47
C ILE A 101 8.99 1.53 -4.99
N PHE A 102 10.04 1.04 -4.32
CA PHE A 102 11.42 1.25 -4.76
C PHE A 102 11.65 0.71 -6.17
N ASP A 103 11.30 -0.55 -6.42
CA ASP A 103 11.53 -1.20 -7.71
C ASP A 103 10.73 -0.54 -8.83
N PHE A 104 9.48 -0.13 -8.55
CA PHE A 104 8.66 0.60 -9.52
C PHE A 104 9.25 1.97 -9.86
N LEU A 105 9.72 2.73 -8.87
CA LEU A 105 10.36 4.02 -9.13
C LEU A 105 11.70 3.88 -9.86
N GLN A 106 12.47 2.82 -9.61
CA GLN A 106 13.66 2.51 -10.39
C GLN A 106 13.32 2.18 -11.86
N ILE A 107 12.21 1.47 -12.11
CA ILE A 107 11.70 1.24 -13.47
C ILE A 107 11.31 2.56 -14.13
N GLU A 108 10.52 3.40 -13.46
CA GLU A 108 10.10 4.69 -14.01
C GLU A 108 11.29 5.61 -14.30
N LYS A 109 12.31 5.62 -13.43
CA LYS A 109 13.57 6.35 -13.62
C LYS A 109 14.36 5.85 -14.84
N ASN A 110 14.64 4.55 -14.90
CA ASN A 110 15.62 4.00 -15.83
C ASN A 110 15.03 3.63 -17.20
N GLN A 111 13.74 3.29 -17.26
CA GLN A 111 13.08 2.83 -18.49
C GLN A 111 12.15 3.88 -19.07
N ASN A 112 11.42 4.60 -18.23
CA ASN A 112 10.45 5.61 -18.67
C ASN A 112 11.01 7.03 -18.63
N ASN A 113 12.31 7.19 -18.36
CA ASN A 113 13.04 8.45 -18.29
C ASN A 113 12.35 9.50 -17.39
N ALA A 114 11.72 9.06 -16.30
CA ALA A 114 11.16 9.99 -15.32
C ALA A 114 12.29 10.81 -14.68
N ALA A 115 12.10 12.12 -14.58
CA ALA A 115 13.04 13.04 -13.95
C ALA A 115 12.99 12.93 -12.42
N ILE A 116 13.43 11.78 -11.89
CA ILE A 116 13.56 11.49 -10.46
C ILE A 116 14.97 11.01 -10.13
N THR A 117 15.46 11.40 -8.96
CA THR A 117 16.77 11.07 -8.44
C THR A 117 16.68 9.98 -7.37
N ASP A 118 17.79 9.27 -7.11
CA ASP A 118 17.82 8.29 -6.01
C ASP A 118 17.60 8.95 -4.65
N LYS A 119 17.98 10.23 -4.52
CA LYS A 119 17.70 11.03 -3.32
C LYS A 119 16.19 11.21 -3.12
N GLU A 120 15.46 11.62 -4.16
CA GLU A 120 14.00 11.73 -4.11
C GLU A 120 13.34 10.40 -3.74
N ILE A 121 13.80 9.29 -4.34
CA ILE A 121 13.25 7.95 -4.05
C ILE A 121 13.47 7.59 -2.57
N ASN A 122 14.68 7.77 -2.06
CA ASN A 122 14.99 7.46 -0.67
C ASN A 122 14.21 8.32 0.33
N GLU A 123 14.00 9.59 0.02
CA GLU A 123 13.20 10.50 0.85
C GLU A 123 11.73 10.10 0.85
N TYR A 124 11.15 9.76 -0.32
CA TYR A 124 9.78 9.26 -0.38
C TYR A 124 9.60 7.95 0.40
N LEU A 125 10.57 7.02 0.32
CA LEU A 125 10.53 5.79 1.11
C LEU A 125 10.64 6.04 2.61
N LEU A 126 11.41 7.05 3.03
CA LEU A 126 11.46 7.47 4.42
C LEU A 126 10.10 8.00 4.88
N GLU A 127 9.45 8.86 4.09
CA GLU A 127 8.10 9.37 4.39
C GLU A 127 7.06 8.23 4.45
N PHE A 128 7.17 7.26 3.54
CA PHE A 128 6.31 6.07 3.53
C PHE A 128 6.48 5.22 4.80
N ARG A 129 7.72 4.97 5.24
CA ARG A 129 8.00 4.26 6.51
C ARG A 129 7.44 5.01 7.72
N GLN A 130 7.59 6.33 7.76
CA GLN A 130 7.04 7.16 8.84
C GLN A 130 5.51 7.10 8.86
N LEU A 131 4.87 7.14 7.69
CA LEU A 131 3.43 6.95 7.57
C LEU A 131 3.03 5.57 8.11
N ASN A 132 3.69 4.49 7.67
CA ASN A 132 3.39 3.12 8.12
C ASN A 132 3.49 2.99 9.64
N ASN A 133 4.52 3.55 10.27
CA ASN A 133 4.65 3.54 11.73
C ASN A 133 3.47 4.22 12.43
N THR A 134 2.84 5.20 11.77
CA THR A 134 1.69 5.93 12.32
C THR A 134 0.36 5.20 12.08
N VAL A 135 0.19 4.57 10.92
CA VAL A 135 -1.10 3.98 10.52
C VAL A 135 -1.24 2.50 10.86
N THR A 136 -0.13 1.78 11.05
CA THR A 136 -0.16 0.35 11.44
C THR A 136 -0.99 0.08 12.69
N PRO A 137 -0.91 0.88 13.77
CA PRO A 137 -1.78 0.70 14.94
C PRO A 137 -3.28 0.77 14.60
N LEU A 138 -3.69 1.72 13.74
CA LEU A 138 -5.08 1.86 13.30
C LEU A 138 -5.54 0.67 12.46
N ILE A 139 -4.67 0.16 11.59
CA ILE A 139 -4.95 -1.04 10.80
C ILE A 139 -5.11 -2.26 11.72
N ILE A 140 -4.25 -2.41 12.73
CA ILE A 140 -4.35 -3.50 13.70
C ILE A 140 -5.64 -3.38 14.53
N GLU A 141 -5.99 -2.16 14.95
CA GLU A 141 -7.23 -1.89 15.69
C GLU A 141 -8.45 -2.35 14.91
N GLY A 142 -8.61 -1.88 13.66
CA GLY A 142 -9.73 -2.28 12.80
C GLY A 142 -9.77 -3.79 12.53
N TYR A 143 -8.60 -4.43 12.41
CA TYR A 143 -8.52 -5.90 12.30
C TYR A 143 -9.08 -6.60 13.54
N LEU A 144 -8.65 -6.17 14.74
CA LEU A 144 -9.05 -6.77 16.00
C LEU A 144 -10.53 -6.54 16.32
N GLU A 145 -11.10 -5.40 15.92
CA GLU A 145 -12.53 -5.12 16.02
C GLU A 145 -13.36 -6.11 15.19
N ALA A 146 -13.04 -6.28 13.90
CA ALA A 146 -13.72 -7.25 13.04
C ALA A 146 -13.59 -8.70 13.58
N ALA A 147 -12.43 -9.04 14.14
CA ALA A 147 -12.20 -10.33 14.77
C ALA A 147 -13.07 -10.56 16.03
N LYS A 148 -13.40 -9.52 16.78
CA LYS A 148 -14.33 -9.60 17.93
C LYS A 148 -15.77 -9.73 17.46
N GLU A 149 -16.19 -8.92 16.48
CA GLU A 149 -17.55 -8.93 15.91
C GLU A 149 -17.90 -10.34 15.40
N SER A 150 -17.03 -10.96 14.61
CA SER A 150 -17.25 -12.31 14.06
C SER A 150 -17.37 -13.43 15.10
N LYS A 151 -16.85 -13.22 16.32
CA LYS A 151 -16.99 -14.18 17.44
C LYS A 151 -18.28 -13.98 18.23
N SER A 152 -18.85 -12.78 18.19
CA SER A 152 -20.12 -12.47 18.87
C SER A 152 -21.36 -12.95 18.12
N GLU A 153 -21.21 -13.22 16.82
CA GLU A 153 -22.28 -13.74 15.93
C GLU A 153 -22.32 -15.29 15.88
N ARG A 154 -21.47 -15.97 16.66
CA ARG A 154 -21.42 -17.44 16.79
C ARG A 154 -21.88 -17.88 18.17
#